data_AF-A0A4Q1C299-F1
#
_entry.id   AF-A0A4Q1C299-F1
#
_cell.length_a   1.000
_cell.length_b   1.000
_cell.length_c   1.000
_cell.angle_alpha   90.00
_cell.angle_beta   90.00
_cell.angle_gamma   90.00
#
_symmetry.space_group_name_H-M   'P 1'
#
loop_
_entity.id
_entity.type
_entity.pdbx_description
1 polymer ?
#
loop_
_entity_poly.entity_id
_entity_poly.type
_entity_poly.pdbx_seq_one_letter_code
_entity_poly.pdbx_strand_id
1 'polypeptide(L)'
;MVIFLFSVLAGIIYYIQVEEENQPSTVSLDDVDLVQRYEDSLKYNLKEVDVDREKENDNHWISRIEDFEARAELKNQHVYLSILKGSQTIFYKVFKATSVRQILSTDLNRNMHPEFWFLFFQGKSSQILVYEYFQGQIKTIEFPQLKGRQKFGYAGNDSLHVDKSYIVRSFDFRNDSFADFPNGIRACYYSLGLDRSFVLNKTLDLEDLKQ
;
A
#
# COMPACT_ATOMS: atom_id res chain seq x y z
N MET A 1 5.47 46.72 -26.40
CA MET A 1 5.04 46.06 -25.14
C MET A 1 4.97 44.54 -25.27
N VAL A 2 4.33 43.99 -26.32
CA VAL A 2 4.19 42.54 -26.53
C VAL A 2 5.53 41.81 -26.74
N ILE A 3 6.47 42.39 -27.49
CA ILE A 3 7.79 41.77 -27.78
C ILE A 3 8.64 41.61 -26.52
N PHE A 4 8.55 42.55 -25.58
CA PHE A 4 9.30 42.50 -24.31
C PHE A 4 8.76 41.40 -23.37
N LEU A 5 7.46 41.11 -23.46
CA LEU A 5 6.83 40.03 -22.70
C LEU A 5 7.32 38.65 -23.17
N PHE A 6 7.45 38.46 -24.48
CA PHE A 6 7.95 37.22 -25.07
C PHE A 6 9.43 36.95 -24.75
N SER A 7 10.27 37.99 -24.71
CA SER A 7 11.68 37.83 -24.31
C SER A 7 11.84 37.42 -22.84
N VAL A 8 10.99 37.94 -21.95
CA VAL A 8 11.01 37.55 -20.53
C VAL A 8 10.51 36.12 -20.36
N LEU A 9 9.44 35.74 -21.08
CA LEU A 9 8.90 34.38 -21.00
C LEU A 9 9.91 33.33 -21.51
N ALA A 10 10.59 33.62 -22.62
CA ALA A 10 11.63 32.75 -23.16
C ALA A 10 12.82 32.62 -22.21
N GLY A 11 13.21 33.71 -21.53
CA GLY A 11 14.26 33.67 -20.52
C GLY A 11 13.91 32.81 -19.30
N ILE A 12 12.65 32.84 -18.85
CA ILE A 12 12.18 32.01 -17.73
C ILE A 12 12.15 30.54 -18.11
N ILE A 13 11.66 30.21 -19.31
CA ILE A 13 11.63 28.82 -19.80
C ILE A 13 13.05 28.26 -19.93
N TYR A 14 13.98 29.04 -20.47
CA TYR A 14 15.38 28.64 -20.58
C TYR A 14 16.02 28.43 -19.20
N TYR A 15 15.73 29.31 -18.24
CA TYR A 15 16.25 29.19 -16.87
C TYR A 15 15.75 27.91 -16.19
N ILE A 16 14.46 27.58 -16.32
CA ILE A 16 13.88 26.35 -15.75
C ILE A 16 14.50 25.10 -16.36
N GLN A 17 14.70 25.07 -17.69
CA GLN A 17 15.32 23.93 -18.37
C GLN A 17 16.77 23.70 -17.93
N VAL A 18 17.56 24.77 -17.78
CA VAL A 18 18.94 24.68 -17.31
C VAL A 18 19.02 24.22 -15.85
N GLU A 19 18.02 24.55 -15.03
CA GLU A 19 17.97 24.13 -13.62
C GLU A 19 17.55 22.66 -13.46
N GLU A 20 16.66 22.14 -14.32
CA GLU A 20 16.28 20.73 -14.36
C GLU A 20 17.41 19.82 -14.90
N GLU A 21 18.17 20.27 -15.90
CA GLU A 21 19.23 19.46 -16.53
C GLU A 21 20.51 19.37 -15.68
N ASN A 22 20.71 20.31 -14.73
CA ASN A 22 21.90 20.37 -13.86
C ASN A 22 21.72 19.73 -12.48
N GLN A 23 20.59 19.05 -12.22
CA GLN A 23 20.49 18.22 -11.02
C GLN A 23 21.07 16.84 -11.31
N PRO A 24 22.28 16.50 -10.80
CA PRO A 24 22.70 15.11 -10.80
C PRO A 24 21.66 14.31 -10.02
N SER A 25 21.22 13.19 -10.57
CA SER A 25 20.37 12.20 -9.89
C SER A 25 21.14 11.61 -8.71
N THR A 26 21.22 12.37 -7.62
CA THR A 26 21.73 11.93 -6.35
C THR A 26 20.60 11.17 -5.66
N VAL A 27 20.80 9.87 -5.51
CA VAL A 27 19.97 9.04 -4.64
C VAL A 27 19.88 9.76 -3.29
N SER A 28 18.68 10.21 -2.93
CA SER A 28 18.52 10.97 -1.70
C SER A 28 18.74 10.04 -0.51
N LEU A 29 19.32 10.56 0.58
CA LEU A 29 19.49 9.79 1.82
C LEU A 29 18.15 9.24 2.35
N ASP A 30 17.04 9.91 2.00
CA ASP A 30 15.68 9.46 2.31
C ASP A 30 15.29 8.19 1.54
N ASP A 31 15.78 8.00 0.31
CA ASP A 31 15.51 6.79 -0.49
C ASP A 31 16.29 5.58 0.04
N VAL A 32 17.51 5.78 0.55
CA VAL A 32 18.33 4.73 1.19
C VAL A 32 17.70 4.28 2.51
N ASP A 33 17.23 5.22 3.34
CA ASP A 33 16.49 4.91 4.58
C ASP A 33 15.17 4.19 4.28
N LEU A 34 14.51 4.53 3.17
CA LEU A 34 13.31 3.83 2.73
C LEU A 34 13.60 2.36 2.39
N VAL A 35 14.62 2.09 1.57
CA VAL A 35 15.02 0.72 1.21
C VAL A 35 15.38 -0.09 2.46
N GLN A 36 16.08 0.52 3.42
CA GLN A 36 16.47 -0.14 4.65
C GLN A 36 15.27 -0.45 5.56
N ARG A 37 14.28 0.46 5.67
CA ARG A 37 13.02 0.20 6.37
C ARG A 37 12.17 -0.88 5.69
N TYR A 38 12.23 -0.97 4.36
CA TYR A 38 11.59 -2.04 3.59
C TYR A 38 12.23 -3.39 3.89
N GLU A 39 13.56 -3.49 3.87
CA GLU A 39 14.28 -4.70 4.26
C GLU A 39 13.99 -5.10 5.71
N ASP A 40 13.97 -4.13 6.62
CA ASP A 40 13.73 -4.39 8.03
C ASP A 40 12.28 -4.80 8.30
N SER A 41 11.30 -4.27 7.56
CA SER A 41 9.90 -4.71 7.64
C SER A 41 9.68 -6.12 7.07
N LEU A 42 10.47 -6.51 6.06
CA LEU A 42 10.51 -7.88 5.57
C LEU A 42 11.19 -8.83 6.58
N LYS A 43 12.26 -8.38 7.26
CA LYS A 43 13.00 -9.15 8.27
C LYS A 43 12.30 -9.23 9.62
N TYR A 44 11.47 -8.25 10.01
CA TYR A 44 10.74 -8.26 11.28
C TYR A 44 9.66 -9.35 11.33
N ASN A 45 9.21 -9.86 10.17
CA ASN A 45 8.34 -11.03 10.08
C ASN A 45 9.09 -12.37 10.26
N LEU A 46 10.40 -12.37 10.50
CA LEU A 46 11.24 -13.58 10.63
C LEU A 46 11.89 -13.77 12.01
N LYS A 47 11.65 -12.88 12.99
CA LYS A 47 12.09 -13.12 14.37
C LYS A 47 10.97 -13.71 15.21
N GLU A 48 11.03 -15.04 15.32
CA GLU A 48 10.35 -15.83 16.34
C GLU A 48 10.57 -15.19 17.72
N VAL A 49 9.47 -14.74 18.32
CA VAL A 49 9.42 -14.47 19.75
C VAL A 49 9.00 -15.79 20.38
N ASP A 50 9.97 -16.48 20.99
CA ASP A 50 9.79 -17.65 21.84
C ASP A 50 8.76 -17.35 22.95
N VAL A 51 7.54 -17.84 22.76
CA VAL A 51 6.58 -18.09 23.82
C VAL A 51 5.95 -19.42 23.50
N ASP A 52 6.14 -20.39 24.39
CA ASP A 52 5.51 -21.71 24.41
C ASP A 52 4.08 -21.67 23.86
N ARG A 53 3.89 -22.10 22.61
CA ARG A 53 2.58 -22.29 22.01
C ARG A 53 2.57 -23.57 21.20
N GLU A 54 1.68 -24.47 21.62
CA GLU A 54 1.15 -25.53 20.79
C GLU A 54 0.89 -24.98 19.37
N LYS A 55 1.23 -25.76 18.34
CA LYS A 55 0.99 -25.45 16.93
C LYS A 55 -0.50 -25.14 16.68
N GLU A 56 -0.92 -23.91 16.91
CA GLU A 56 -2.20 -23.37 16.48
C GLU A 56 -2.11 -23.09 14.97
N ASN A 57 -3.06 -23.62 14.20
CA ASN A 57 -3.19 -23.32 12.78
C ASN A 57 -3.36 -21.80 12.58
N ASP A 58 -2.32 -21.14 12.07
CA ASP A 58 -2.20 -19.69 11.96
C ASP A 58 -3.04 -19.09 10.81
N ASN A 59 -4.34 -19.43 10.80
CA ASN A 59 -5.36 -18.96 9.86
C ASN A 59 -6.19 -17.80 10.46
N HIS A 60 -5.64 -17.09 11.44
CA HIS A 60 -6.30 -16.01 12.15
C HIS A 60 -5.45 -14.75 12.10
N TRP A 61 -6.01 -13.66 11.59
CA TRP A 61 -5.36 -12.36 11.53
C TRP A 61 -6.14 -11.37 12.37
N ILE A 62 -5.43 -10.56 13.17
CA ILE A 62 -6.02 -9.53 14.02
C ILE A 62 -5.26 -8.20 13.87
N SER A 63 -5.98 -7.09 13.75
CA SER A 63 -5.44 -5.74 13.82
C SER A 63 -6.36 -4.84 14.64
N ARG A 64 -5.77 -3.87 15.35
CA ARG A 64 -6.47 -3.03 16.33
C ARG A 64 -6.14 -1.57 16.12
N ILE A 65 -7.14 -0.72 16.33
CA ILE A 65 -6.99 0.73 16.45
C ILE A 65 -8.04 1.22 17.43
N GLU A 66 -7.61 1.97 18.45
CA GLU A 66 -8.50 2.47 19.51
C GLU A 66 -9.40 1.37 20.12
N ASP A 67 -10.72 1.52 20.08
CA ASP A 67 -11.70 0.56 20.55
C ASP A 67 -12.15 -0.45 19.47
N PHE A 68 -11.51 -0.46 18.31
CA PHE A 68 -11.83 -1.36 17.20
C PHE A 68 -10.87 -2.54 17.08
N GLU A 69 -11.43 -3.69 16.70
CA GLU A 69 -10.68 -4.89 16.35
C GLU A 69 -11.17 -5.46 15.02
N ALA A 70 -10.29 -5.49 14.02
CA ALA A 70 -10.50 -6.17 12.75
C ALA A 70 -9.94 -7.58 12.83
N ARG A 71 -10.73 -8.56 12.37
CA ARG A 71 -10.35 -9.97 12.31
C ARG A 71 -10.60 -10.53 10.92
N ALA A 72 -9.72 -11.43 10.50
CA ALA A 72 -9.97 -12.31 9.38
C ALA A 72 -9.63 -13.75 9.78
N GLU A 73 -10.46 -14.71 9.39
CA GLU A 73 -10.21 -16.13 9.61
C GLU A 73 -10.39 -16.90 8.30
N LEU A 74 -9.46 -17.80 7.97
CA LEU A 74 -9.56 -18.66 6.80
C LEU A 74 -10.00 -20.08 7.19
N LYS A 75 -11.20 -20.47 6.74
CA LYS A 75 -11.74 -21.83 6.89
C LYS A 75 -12.25 -22.34 5.55
N ASN A 76 -11.77 -23.51 5.10
CA ASN A 76 -12.28 -24.18 3.90
C ASN A 76 -12.35 -23.25 2.66
N GLN A 77 -11.29 -22.50 2.36
CA GLN A 77 -11.23 -21.51 1.26
C GLN A 77 -12.24 -20.36 1.38
N HIS A 78 -12.80 -20.13 2.56
CA HIS A 78 -13.64 -18.99 2.86
C HIS A 78 -12.97 -18.14 3.91
N VAL A 79 -12.96 -16.83 3.66
CA VAL A 79 -12.47 -15.83 4.61
C VAL A 79 -13.68 -15.25 5.33
N TYR A 80 -13.59 -15.28 6.65
CA TYR A 80 -14.56 -14.76 7.60
C TYR A 80 -13.99 -13.46 8.17
N LEU A 81 -14.48 -12.33 7.67
CA LEU A 81 -14.06 -11.01 8.09
C LEU A 81 -15.04 -10.47 9.13
N SER A 82 -14.53 -9.97 10.25
CA SER A 82 -15.35 -9.24 11.23
C SER A 82 -14.65 -7.98 11.70
N ILE A 83 -15.43 -6.92 11.95
CA ILE A 83 -14.97 -5.72 12.64
C ILE A 83 -15.79 -5.58 13.91
N LEU A 84 -15.09 -5.46 15.04
CA LEU A 84 -15.66 -5.28 16.37
C LEU A 84 -15.39 -3.85 16.84
N LYS A 85 -16.32 -3.32 17.63
CA LYS A 85 -16.14 -2.12 18.44
C LYS A 85 -16.39 -2.50 19.90
N GLY A 86 -15.35 -2.45 20.73
CA GLY A 86 -15.32 -3.11 22.03
C GLY A 86 -15.58 -4.61 21.88
N SER A 87 -16.65 -5.10 22.51
CA SER A 87 -17.08 -6.50 22.41
C SER A 87 -18.15 -6.76 21.33
N GLN A 88 -18.67 -5.71 20.69
CA GLN A 88 -19.77 -5.83 19.73
C GLN A 88 -19.24 -6.00 18.31
N THR A 89 -19.67 -7.05 17.60
CA THR A 89 -19.43 -7.15 16.15
C THR A 89 -20.35 -6.18 15.41
N ILE A 90 -19.75 -5.20 14.71
CA ILE A 90 -20.46 -4.16 13.96
C ILE A 90 -20.46 -4.43 12.45
N PHE A 91 -19.61 -5.33 11.98
CA PHE A 91 -19.57 -5.77 10.59
C PHE A 91 -19.07 -7.18 10.45
N TYR A 92 -19.62 -7.89 9.46
CA TYR A 92 -19.28 -9.26 9.16
C TYR A 92 -19.45 -9.52 7.65
N LYS A 93 -18.49 -10.23 7.06
CA LYS A 93 -18.54 -10.62 5.65
C LYS A 93 -17.84 -11.95 5.44
N VAL A 94 -18.41 -12.80 4.59
CA VAL A 94 -17.81 -14.07 4.17
C VAL A 94 -17.65 -14.08 2.66
N PHE A 95 -16.49 -14.52 2.18
CA PHE A 95 -16.23 -14.64 0.75
C PHE A 95 -15.18 -15.72 0.48
N LYS A 96 -15.13 -16.20 -0.76
CA LYS A 96 -14.16 -17.22 -1.17
C LYS A 96 -12.80 -16.57 -1.42
N ALA A 97 -11.76 -17.10 -0.79
CA ALA A 97 -10.37 -16.72 -1.04
C ALA A 97 -9.43 -17.89 -0.71
N THR A 98 -8.26 -17.92 -1.34
CA THR A 98 -7.27 -18.97 -1.12
C THR A 98 -6.41 -18.71 0.11
N SER A 99 -6.16 -17.45 0.44
CA SER A 99 -5.41 -17.07 1.65
C SER A 99 -5.65 -15.61 2.02
N VAL A 100 -5.46 -15.29 3.30
CA VAL A 100 -5.31 -13.90 3.77
C VAL A 100 -3.82 -13.62 3.89
N ARG A 101 -3.39 -12.46 3.40
CA ARG A 101 -1.97 -12.07 3.40
C ARG A 101 -1.70 -11.09 4.55
N GLN A 102 -2.52 -10.06 4.66
CA GLN A 102 -2.34 -9.00 5.65
C GLN A 102 -3.69 -8.39 6.01
N ILE A 103 -3.77 -7.90 7.25
CA ILE A 103 -4.81 -6.96 7.65
C ILE A 103 -4.17 -5.78 8.39
N LEU A 104 -4.73 -4.59 8.21
CA LEU A 104 -4.26 -3.35 8.84
C LEU A 104 -5.47 -2.56 9.37
N SER A 105 -5.23 -1.78 10.43
CA SER A 105 -6.19 -0.82 10.97
C SER A 105 -5.48 0.54 11.09
N THR A 106 -6.04 1.60 10.52
CA THR A 106 -5.41 2.92 10.40
C THR A 106 -6.42 4.06 10.60
N ASP A 107 -5.91 5.29 10.71
CA ASP A 107 -6.66 6.54 10.45
C ASP A 107 -5.79 7.36 9.48
N LEU A 108 -5.77 6.93 8.21
CA LEU A 108 -4.78 7.36 7.23
C LEU A 108 -4.98 8.81 6.82
N ASN A 109 -6.24 9.22 6.64
CA ASN A 109 -6.61 10.59 6.27
C ASN A 109 -6.80 11.51 7.50
N ARG A 110 -6.64 10.98 8.72
CA ARG A 110 -6.73 11.70 10.01
C ARG A 110 -8.08 12.36 10.25
N ASN A 111 -9.15 11.71 9.81
CA ASN A 111 -10.51 12.19 9.98
C ASN A 111 -11.18 11.62 11.25
N MET A 112 -10.46 10.83 12.07
CA MET A 112 -10.99 10.12 13.23
C MET A 112 -12.05 9.06 12.87
N HIS A 113 -11.98 8.54 11.64
CA HIS A 113 -12.82 7.45 11.15
C HIS A 113 -11.88 6.32 10.72
N PRO A 114 -11.69 5.29 11.57
CA PRO A 114 -10.68 4.29 11.31
C PRO A 114 -10.99 3.50 10.04
N GLU A 115 -9.94 3.22 9.27
CA GLU A 115 -9.99 2.35 8.10
C GLU A 115 -9.38 0.97 8.39
N PHE A 116 -10.02 -0.05 7.81
CA PHE A 116 -9.66 -1.46 7.98
C PHE A 116 -9.37 -2.07 6.61
N TRP A 117 -8.15 -2.57 6.45
CA TRP A 117 -7.59 -3.04 5.19
C TRP A 117 -7.43 -4.55 5.25
N PHE A 118 -7.86 -5.22 4.19
CA PHE A 118 -7.76 -6.68 4.09
C PHE A 118 -7.17 -7.02 2.73
N LEU A 119 -5.95 -7.56 2.74
CA LEU A 119 -5.28 -8.10 1.56
C LEU A 119 -5.38 -9.62 1.57
N PHE A 120 -5.94 -10.18 0.51
CA PHE A 120 -6.11 -11.62 0.35
C PHE A 120 -5.82 -12.03 -1.10
N PHE A 121 -5.61 -13.32 -1.30
CA PHE A 121 -5.44 -13.91 -2.62
C PHE A 121 -6.67 -14.71 -3.00
N GLN A 122 -7.07 -14.57 -4.26
CA GLN A 122 -8.03 -15.42 -4.93
C GLN A 122 -7.32 -16.12 -6.08
N GLY A 123 -6.73 -17.28 -5.79
CA GLY A 123 -5.82 -17.94 -6.73
C GLY A 123 -4.50 -17.18 -6.83
N LYS A 124 -4.14 -16.71 -8.03
CA LYS A 124 -2.91 -15.92 -8.26
C LYS A 124 -3.12 -14.41 -8.16
N SER A 125 -4.37 -13.96 -8.06
CA SER A 125 -4.70 -12.53 -8.02
C SER A 125 -4.85 -12.07 -6.57
N SER A 126 -4.20 -10.97 -6.23
CA SER A 126 -4.46 -10.27 -4.97
C SER A 126 -5.72 -9.42 -5.09
N GLN A 127 -6.38 -9.20 -3.96
CA GLN A 127 -7.53 -8.33 -3.80
C GLN A 127 -7.37 -7.57 -2.49
N ILE A 128 -7.75 -6.29 -2.52
CA ILE A 128 -7.71 -5.40 -1.35
C ILE A 128 -9.13 -4.94 -1.09
N LEU A 129 -9.63 -5.22 0.11
CA LEU A 129 -10.88 -4.64 0.61
C LEU A 129 -10.55 -3.61 1.67
N VAL A 130 -11.22 -2.46 1.59
CA VAL A 130 -11.05 -1.36 2.53
C VAL A 130 -12.42 -0.96 3.06
N TYR A 131 -12.48 -0.80 4.37
CA TYR A 131 -13.68 -0.38 5.07
C TYR A 131 -13.37 0.80 5.98
N GLU A 132 -14.28 1.73 6.15
CA GLU A 132 -14.17 2.85 7.11
C GLU A 132 -15.38 2.81 8.06
N TYR A 133 -15.13 3.09 9.34
CA TYR A 133 -16.21 3.33 10.29
C TYR A 133 -16.62 4.81 10.32
N PHE A 134 -17.78 5.11 9.76
CA PHE A 134 -18.33 6.47 9.69
C PHE A 134 -19.76 6.50 10.21
N GLN A 135 -20.04 7.42 11.15
CA GLN A 135 -21.38 7.65 11.70
C GLN A 135 -22.12 6.38 12.15
N GLY A 136 -21.43 5.49 12.87
CA GLY A 136 -22.05 4.27 13.39
C GLY A 136 -22.13 3.11 12.39
N GLN A 137 -21.61 3.27 11.17
CA GLN A 137 -21.73 2.29 10.11
C GLN A 137 -20.38 1.99 9.47
N ILE A 138 -20.21 0.76 9.01
CA ILE A 138 -19.10 0.40 8.14
C ILE A 138 -19.45 0.75 6.68
N LYS A 139 -18.59 1.53 6.04
CA LYS A 139 -18.66 1.89 4.61
C LYS A 139 -17.52 1.22 3.87
N THR A 140 -17.78 0.74 2.65
CA THR A 140 -16.73 0.24 1.77
C THR A 140 -16.03 1.42 1.07
N ILE A 141 -14.72 1.37 0.98
CA ILE A 141 -13.92 2.29 0.17
C ILE A 141 -13.34 1.51 -1.00
N GLU A 142 -13.53 2.02 -2.22
CA GLU A 142 -13.03 1.41 -3.44
C GLU A 142 -11.53 1.65 -3.59
N PHE A 143 -10.71 0.62 -3.35
CA PHE A 143 -9.27 0.72 -3.55
C PHE A 143 -8.92 0.67 -5.06
N PRO A 144 -8.02 1.54 -5.56
CA PRO A 144 -7.70 1.59 -6.98
C PRO A 144 -7.13 0.26 -7.49
N GLN A 145 -7.69 -0.20 -8.60
CA GLN A 145 -7.09 -1.26 -9.40
C GLN A 145 -5.81 -0.74 -10.07
N LEU A 146 -4.83 -1.64 -10.26
CA LEU A 146 -3.60 -1.29 -10.98
C LEU A 146 -3.92 -0.91 -12.42
N LYS A 147 -3.42 0.24 -12.87
CA LYS A 147 -3.63 0.76 -14.23
C LYS A 147 -2.32 1.26 -14.84
N GLY A 148 -2.27 1.31 -16.17
CA GLY A 148 -1.12 1.85 -16.92
C GLY A 148 0.20 1.20 -16.49
N ARG A 149 1.21 2.03 -16.22
CA ARG A 149 2.55 1.59 -15.77
C ARG A 149 2.50 0.62 -14.59
N GLN A 150 1.60 0.82 -13.62
CA GLN A 150 1.51 -0.06 -12.46
C GLN A 150 1.20 -1.52 -12.80
N LYS A 151 0.49 -1.76 -13.92
CA LYS A 151 0.05 -3.09 -14.32
C LYS A 151 1.06 -3.80 -15.22
N PHE A 152 1.95 -3.05 -15.89
CA PHE A 152 2.97 -3.67 -16.74
C PHE A 152 3.93 -4.49 -15.89
N GLY A 153 4.24 -5.68 -16.38
CA GLY A 153 5.08 -6.66 -15.68
C GLY A 153 4.52 -7.19 -14.35
N TYR A 154 3.31 -6.83 -13.92
CA TYR A 154 2.77 -7.26 -12.61
C TYR A 154 2.85 -8.78 -12.42
N ALA A 155 3.54 -9.22 -11.36
CA ALA A 155 3.84 -10.61 -11.07
C ALA A 155 3.27 -11.11 -9.73
N GLY A 156 2.53 -10.26 -9.00
CA GLY A 156 1.86 -10.64 -7.75
C GLY A 156 2.72 -10.38 -6.51
N ASN A 157 2.57 -11.24 -5.50
CA ASN A 157 3.23 -11.10 -4.19
C ASN A 157 2.97 -9.74 -3.51
N ASP A 158 1.73 -9.26 -3.62
CA ASP A 158 1.36 -7.97 -3.05
C ASP A 158 1.57 -7.92 -1.54
N SER A 159 1.92 -6.74 -1.07
CA SER A 159 1.94 -6.33 0.33
C SER A 159 1.41 -4.91 0.48
N LEU A 160 0.95 -4.60 1.70
CA LEU A 160 0.52 -3.28 2.15
C LEU A 160 1.32 -2.87 3.39
N HIS A 161 1.70 -1.59 3.45
CA HIS A 161 2.17 -0.95 4.68
C HIS A 161 1.85 0.55 4.64
N VAL A 162 1.88 1.17 5.82
CA VAL A 162 1.71 2.61 5.97
C VAL A 162 3.08 3.27 5.97
N ASP A 163 3.27 4.28 5.12
CA ASP A 163 4.43 5.18 5.15
C ASP A 163 3.94 6.62 5.30
N LYS A 164 4.16 7.21 6.48
CA LYS A 164 3.66 8.54 6.86
C LYS A 164 2.14 8.66 6.67
N SER A 165 1.69 9.34 5.62
CA SER A 165 0.28 9.55 5.27
C SER A 165 -0.13 8.78 4.01
N TYR A 166 0.66 7.79 3.61
CA TYR A 166 0.39 6.95 2.44
C TYR A 166 0.13 5.52 2.84
N ILE A 167 -0.84 4.90 2.17
CA ILE A 167 -0.90 3.45 2.06
C ILE A 167 -0.08 3.05 0.84
N VAL A 168 0.89 2.17 1.04
CA VAL A 168 1.81 1.75 0.00
C VAL A 168 1.50 0.31 -0.36
N ARG A 169 1.16 0.09 -1.64
CA ARG A 169 0.99 -1.24 -2.21
C ARG A 169 2.26 -1.59 -2.97
N SER A 170 2.94 -2.64 -2.52
CA SER A 170 4.15 -3.14 -3.16
C SER A 170 3.92 -4.53 -3.73
N PHE A 171 4.49 -4.82 -4.89
CA PHE A 171 4.33 -6.10 -5.57
C PHE A 171 5.53 -6.39 -6.49
N ASP A 172 5.74 -7.66 -6.79
CA ASP A 172 6.79 -8.07 -7.73
C ASP A 172 6.37 -7.68 -9.16
N PHE A 173 7.33 -7.22 -9.96
CA PHE A 173 7.16 -7.05 -11.40
C PHE A 173 8.26 -7.76 -12.19
N ARG A 174 7.93 -8.20 -13.41
CA ARG A 174 8.81 -8.95 -14.29
C ARG A 174 8.64 -8.57 -15.76
N ASN A 175 9.74 -8.52 -16.49
CA ASN A 175 9.81 -8.18 -17.90
C ASN A 175 9.08 -6.87 -18.26
N ASP A 176 9.18 -5.84 -17.42
CA ASP A 176 8.59 -4.54 -17.71
C ASP A 176 9.53 -3.70 -18.57
N SER A 177 9.16 -3.48 -19.83
CA SER A 177 9.95 -2.68 -20.78
C SER A 177 9.97 -1.18 -20.48
N PHE A 178 9.14 -0.72 -19.54
CA PHE A 178 9.01 0.70 -19.15
C PHE A 178 9.63 0.98 -17.77
N ALA A 179 10.19 -0.02 -17.12
CA ALA A 179 10.88 0.10 -15.85
C ALA A 179 12.39 0.25 -16.06
N ASP A 180 13.06 0.88 -15.09
CA ASP A 180 14.52 1.06 -15.12
C ASP A 180 15.26 -0.28 -14.99
N PHE A 181 14.62 -1.25 -14.33
CA PHE A 181 15.06 -2.64 -14.21
C PHE A 181 14.04 -3.55 -14.89
N PRO A 182 14.45 -4.66 -15.53
CA PRO A 182 13.51 -5.58 -16.16
C PRO A 182 12.63 -6.32 -15.13
N ASN A 183 13.13 -6.51 -13.91
CA ASN A 183 12.42 -7.18 -12.82
C ASN A 183 12.73 -6.46 -11.49
N GLY A 184 11.83 -6.56 -10.53
CA GLY A 184 12.02 -5.92 -9.22
C GLY A 184 10.75 -5.88 -8.39
N ILE A 185 10.73 -4.97 -7.42
CA ILE A 185 9.55 -4.64 -6.61
C ILE A 185 9.06 -3.25 -7.02
N ARG A 186 7.77 -3.14 -7.33
CA ARG A 186 7.11 -1.87 -7.62
C ARG A 186 6.27 -1.45 -6.43
N ALA A 187 6.50 -0.25 -5.93
CA ALA A 187 5.78 0.36 -4.82
C ALA A 187 4.91 1.53 -5.30
N CYS A 188 3.60 1.42 -5.09
CA CYS A 188 2.62 2.45 -5.44
C CYS A 188 2.10 3.14 -4.17
N TYR A 189 2.27 4.46 -4.08
CA TYR A 189 1.93 5.26 -2.90
C TYR A 189 0.61 5.98 -3.12
N TYR A 190 -0.38 5.66 -2.29
CA TYR A 190 -1.71 6.25 -2.35
C TYR A 190 -1.98 7.11 -1.12
N SER A 191 -2.49 8.31 -1.33
CA SER A 191 -3.12 9.10 -0.27
C SER A 191 -4.63 8.85 -0.30
N LEU A 192 -5.26 8.93 0.87
CA LEU A 192 -6.71 8.86 1.03
C LEU A 192 -7.23 10.26 1.34
N GLY A 193 -8.16 10.75 0.51
CA GLY A 193 -8.85 12.01 0.74
C GLY A 193 -9.92 11.90 1.83
N LEU A 194 -10.38 13.04 2.34
CA LEU A 194 -11.50 13.12 3.28
C LEU A 194 -12.83 12.66 2.65
N ASP A 195 -12.92 12.69 1.32
CA ASP A 195 -14.05 12.19 0.54
C ASP A 195 -13.99 10.67 0.28
N ARG A 196 -12.95 10.00 0.81
CA ARG A 196 -12.60 8.58 0.59
C ARG A 196 -12.14 8.25 -0.83
N SER A 197 -11.72 9.26 -1.59
CA SER A 197 -11.05 9.03 -2.88
C SER A 197 -9.56 8.74 -2.68
N PHE A 198 -9.00 7.90 -3.56
CA PHE A 198 -7.57 7.62 -3.56
C PHE A 198 -6.87 8.39 -4.67
N VAL A 199 -5.72 8.97 -4.34
CA VAL A 199 -4.81 9.60 -5.30
C VAL A 199 -3.49 8.83 -5.30
N LEU A 200 -3.06 8.37 -6.47
CA LEU A 200 -1.70 7.85 -6.65
C LEU A 200 -0.74 9.03 -6.67
N ASN A 201 0.19 9.09 -5.72
CA ASN A 201 1.16 10.19 -5.61
C ASN A 201 2.49 9.85 -6.27
N LYS A 202 2.97 8.62 -6.10
CA LYS A 202 4.21 8.15 -6.72
C LYS A 202 4.22 6.64 -6.95
N THR A 203 5.00 6.23 -7.94
CA THR A 203 5.32 4.83 -8.23
C THR A 203 6.84 4.72 -8.26
N LEU A 204 7.41 3.81 -7.48
CA LEU A 204 8.85 3.57 -7.40
C LEU A 204 9.15 2.13 -7.79
N ASP A 205 10.18 1.95 -8.61
CA ASP A 205 10.71 0.64 -8.98
C ASP A 205 12.01 0.41 -8.22
N LEU A 206 12.09 -0.71 -7.49
CA LEU A 206 13.23 -1.11 -6.69
C LEU A 206 13.80 -2.39 -7.30
N GLU A 207 15.13 -2.45 -7.42
CA GLU A 207 15.82 -3.65 -7.86
C GLU A 207 15.64 -4.78 -6.82
N ASP A 208 15.40 -6.01 -7.29
CA ASP A 208 15.37 -7.16 -6.40
C ASP A 208 16.81 -7.50 -5.99
N LEU A 209 17.20 -7.15 -4.76
CA LEU A 209 18.55 -7.37 -4.22
C LEU A 209 18.90 -8.85 -3.99
N LYS A 210 18.05 -9.78 -4.41
CA LYS A 210 18.31 -11.22 -4.36
C LYS A 210 19.15 -11.65 -5.56
N GLN A 211 20.47 -11.41 -5.48
CA GLN A 211 21.48 -12.17 -6.22
C GLN A 211 22.12 -13.21 -5.30
#